data_AF-A0A2E3EFA5-F1
#
_entry.id   AF-A0A2E3EFA5-F1
#
_cell.length_a   1.000
_cell.length_b   1.000
_cell.length_c   1.000
_cell.angle_alpha   90.00
_cell.angle_beta   90.00
_cell.angle_gamma   90.00
#
_symmetry.space_group_name_H-M   'P 1'
#
loop_
_entity.id
_entity.type
_entity.pdbx_description
1 polymer ?
#
loop_
_entity_poly.entity_id
_entity_poly.type
_entity_poly.pdbx_seq_one_letter_code
_entity_poly.pdbx_strand_id
1 'polypeptide(L)' 'MRVKRKYMKTHLTRPRKGGAAKRRRQNDQKKRLIALGVSEEKVIKMSPREVLTMLKYPAKIKG' A
#
# COMPACT_ATOMS: atom_id res chain seq x y z
N MET A 1 -4.50 9.73 31.65
CA MET A 1 -3.18 9.86 30.98
C MET A 1 -2.76 8.49 30.43
N ARG A 2 -2.56 8.30 29.12
CA ARG A 2 -2.35 6.97 28.50
C ARG A 2 -0.90 6.51 28.67
N VAL A 3 -0.58 5.85 29.80
CA VAL A 3 0.76 5.37 30.22
C VAL A 3 1.37 4.31 29.26
N LYS A 4 0.62 3.86 28.24
CA LYS A 4 1.01 2.74 27.36
C LYS A 4 2.27 2.98 26.50
N ARG A 5 2.73 4.23 26.32
CA ARG A 5 3.90 4.58 25.49
C ARG A 5 5.25 4.60 26.24
N LYS A 6 5.25 4.56 27.58
CA LYS A 6 6.49 4.71 28.37
C LYS A 6 7.36 3.43 28.37
N TYR A 7 6.76 2.26 28.16
CA TYR A 7 7.44 0.96 28.34
C TYR A 7 7.66 0.16 27.05
N MET A 8 7.24 0.65 25.90
CA MET A 8 7.49 0.00 24.62
C MET A 8 8.69 0.68 23.97
N LYS A 9 9.79 -0.04 23.73
CA LYS A 9 10.93 0.39 22.91
C LYS A 9 10.46 0.64 21.46
N THR A 10 9.69 1.69 21.23
CA THR A 10 9.46 2.19 19.88
C THR A 10 10.67 3.01 19.52
N HIS A 11 11.47 2.56 18.54
CA HIS A 11 12.53 3.38 17.97
C HIS A 11 11.92 4.66 17.37
N LEU A 12 11.82 5.72 18.18
CA LEU A 12 11.19 7.01 17.85
C LEU A 12 11.93 7.72 16.70
N THR A 13 13.23 7.45 16.58
CA THR A 13 14.12 8.00 15.55
C THR A 13 14.04 7.27 14.22
N ARG A 14 13.40 6.09 14.15
CA ARG A 14 13.29 5.36 12.88
C ARG A 14 12.23 6.03 11.99
N PRO A 15 12.59 6.52 10.79
CA PRO A 15 11.62 7.11 9.88
C PRO A 15 10.60 6.06 9.44
N ARG A 16 9.30 6.38 9.62
CA ARG A 16 8.18 5.57 9.15
C ARG A 16 7.31 6.42 8.26
N LYS A 17 6.75 5.83 7.19
CA LYS A 17 5.78 6.54 6.36
C LYS A 17 4.54 6.89 7.19
N GLY A 18 4.17 8.17 7.20
CA GLY A 18 2.93 8.65 7.79
C GLY A 18 1.69 8.11 7.06
N GLY A 19 0.50 8.27 7.66
CA GLY A 19 -0.76 7.77 7.10
C GLY A 19 -1.06 8.32 5.69
N ALA A 20 -0.85 9.62 5.47
CA ALA A 20 -1.05 10.25 4.16
C ALA A 20 -0.06 9.72 3.10
N ALA A 21 1.21 9.56 3.44
CA ALA A 21 2.21 8.99 2.53
C ALA A 21 1.93 7.52 2.18
N LYS A 22 1.38 6.74 3.13
CA LYS A 22 0.93 5.37 2.87
C LYS A 22 -0.25 5.33 1.90
N ARG A 23 -1.24 6.21 2.08
CA ARG A 23 -2.41 6.33 1.19
C ARG A 23 -2.02 6.72 -0.23
N ARG A 24 -1.17 7.75 -0.39
CA ARG A 24 -0.65 8.16 -1.71
C ARG A 24 -0.02 6.99 -2.46
N ARG A 25 0.90 6.26 -1.81
CA ARG A 25 1.53 5.06 -2.39
C ARG A 25 0.51 4.01 -2.83
N GLN A 26 -0.53 3.74 -2.04
CA GLN A 26 -1.56 2.75 -2.40
C GLN A 26 -2.35 3.21 -3.62
N ASN A 27 -2.70 4.49 -3.71
CA ASN A 27 -3.39 5.05 -4.87
C ASN A 27 -2.52 4.97 -6.14
N ASP A 28 -1.23 5.29 -6.02
CA ASP A 28 -0.29 5.17 -7.15
C ASP A 28 -0.16 3.72 -7.63
N GLN A 29 -0.14 2.75 -6.70
CA GLN A 29 -0.13 1.33 -7.03
C GLN A 29 -1.40 0.89 -7.75
N LYS A 30 -2.57 1.36 -7.30
CA LYS A 30 -3.84 1.11 -7.99
C LYS A 30 -3.84 1.68 -9.40
N LYS A 31 -3.41 2.93 -9.58
CA LYS A 31 -3.26 3.57 -10.91
C LYS A 31 -2.36 2.78 -11.85
N ARG A 32 -1.24 2.24 -11.35
CA ARG A 32 -0.35 1.39 -12.14
C ARG A 32 -1.01 0.12 -12.62
N LEU A 33 -1.83 -0.53 -11.78
CA LEU A 33 -2.56 -1.72 -12.20
C LEU A 33 -3.60 -1.42 -13.29
N ILE A 34 -4.28 -0.27 -13.19
CA ILE A 34 -5.21 0.20 -14.21
C ILE A 34 -4.48 0.43 -15.53
N ALA A 35 -3.32 1.10 -15.49
CA ALA A 35 -2.48 1.32 -16.67
C ALA A 35 -1.94 0.03 -17.30
N LEU A 36 -1.82 -1.06 -16.52
CA LEU A 36 -1.44 -2.39 -17.01
C LEU A 36 -2.64 -3.21 -17.52
N GLY A 37 -3.86 -2.64 -17.55
CA GLY A 37 -5.05 -3.28 -18.10
C GLY A 37 -5.96 -3.98 -17.09
N VAL A 38 -5.73 -3.83 -15.78
CA VAL A 38 -6.66 -4.35 -14.77
C VAL A 38 -7.87 -3.42 -14.64
N SER A 39 -9.09 -3.96 -14.71
CA SER A 39 -10.31 -3.17 -14.57
C SER A 39 -10.38 -2.40 -13.23
N GLU A 40 -10.86 -1.16 -13.29
CA GLU A 40 -10.91 -0.27 -12.13
C GLU A 40 -11.77 -0.83 -10.99
N GLU A 41 -12.92 -1.44 -11.31
CA GLU A 41 -13.80 -2.09 -10.34
C GLU A 41 -13.09 -3.20 -9.56
N LYS A 42 -12.25 -3.97 -10.24
CA LYS A 42 -11.45 -5.04 -9.64
C LYS A 42 -10.38 -4.44 -8.72
N VAL A 43 -9.71 -3.38 -9.18
CA VAL A 43 -8.67 -2.67 -8.40
C VAL A 43 -9.22 -2.01 -7.13
N ILE A 44 -10.47 -1.53 -7.15
CA ILE A 44 -11.11 -0.93 -5.98
C ILE A 44 -11.37 -1.98 -4.91
N LYS A 45 -11.87 -3.17 -5.30
CA LYS A 45 -12.20 -4.28 -4.39
C LYS A 45 -10.98 -4.98 -3.80
N MET A 46 -9.80 -4.84 -4.42
CA MET A 46 -8.57 -5.49 -3.94
C MET A 46 -8.03 -4.90 -2.64
N SER A 47 -7.54 -5.79 -1.79
CA SER A 47 -6.74 -5.45 -0.62
C SER A 47 -5.35 -4.93 -1.03
N PRO A 48 -4.68 -4.13 -0.17
CA PRO A 48 -3.33 -3.64 -0.47
C PRO A 48 -2.29 -4.75 -0.73
N ARG A 49 -2.48 -5.94 -0.15
CA ARG A 49 -1.57 -7.07 -0.34
C ARG A 49 -1.73 -7.68 -1.72
N GLU A 50 -2.97 -7.83 -2.21
CA GLU A 50 -3.24 -8.33 -3.55
C GLU A 50 -2.70 -7.39 -4.63
N VAL A 51 -2.90 -6.08 -4.44
CA VAL A 51 -2.33 -5.05 -5.33
C VAL A 51 -0.80 -5.20 -5.45
N LEU A 52 -0.10 -5.39 -4.33
CA LEU A 52 1.35 -5.60 -4.32
C LEU A 52 1.76 -6.91 -5.00
N THR A 53 1.01 -7.99 -4.78
CA THR A 53 1.27 -9.30 -5.39
C THR A 53 1.14 -9.25 -6.90
N MET A 54 0.11 -8.59 -7.43
CA MET A 54 -0.05 -8.40 -8.88
C MET A 54 1.12 -7.57 -9.46
N LEU A 55 1.46 -6.45 -8.82
CA LEU A 55 2.56 -5.60 -9.25
C LEU A 55 3.95 -6.27 -9.17
N LYS A 56 4.08 -7.43 -8.51
CA LYS A 56 5.35 -8.17 -8.43
C LYS A 56 5.78 -8.70 -9.80
N TYR A 57 4.83 -9.11 -10.64
CA TYR A 57 5.10 -9.66 -11.97
C TYR A 57 4.24 -8.96 -13.03
N PRO A 58 4.53 -7.67 -13.32
CA PRO A 58 3.70 -6.86 -14.22
C PRO A 58 3.62 -7.44 -15.63
N ALA A 59 4.66 -8.12 -16.12
CA ALA A 59 4.65 -8.80 -17.42
C ALA A 59 3.64 -9.95 -17.53
N LYS A 60 3.16 -10.50 -16.39
CA LYS A 60 2.11 -11.52 -16.37
C LYS A 60 0.71 -10.92 -16.36
N ILE A 61 0.60 -9.61 -16.11
CA ILE A 61 -0.65 -8.87 -16.21
C ILE A 61 -0.83 -8.59 -17.70
N LYS A 62 -1.66 -9.40 -18.35
CA LYS A 62 -2.10 -9.13 -19.71
C LYS A 62 -3.31 -8.20 -19.61
N GLY A 63 -3.14 -6.99 -20.14
CA GLY A 63 -4.23 -6.10 -20.52
C GLY A 63 -4.71 -6.45 -21.92
#